data_AF-A0A094JVX5-F1
#
_entry.id   AF-A0A094JVX5-F1
#
_cell.length_a   1.000
_cell.length_b   1.000
_cell.length_c   1.000
_cell.angle_alpha   90.00
_cell.angle_beta   90.00
_cell.angle_gamma   90.00
#
_symmetry.space_group_name_H-M   'P 1'
#
loop_
_entity.id
_entity.type
_entity.pdbx_description
1 polymer ?
#
loop_
_entity_poly.entity_id
_entity_poly.type
_entity_poly.pdbx_seq_one_letter_code
_entity_poly.pdbx_strand_id
1 'polypeptide(L)'
;MKFFYIINGKTIKTWLLVISIAFVTASILYIQQLASKSVFSTDPGPKAIYKVENKKNELALTFDISWGETNAIPILNVLKKHGVKATFFLSASWAERHPRIVKKKIVDDGHEIGSMGYEYKNYTELERGKIVRDLAHAKK
;
A
#
# COMPACT_ATOMS: atom_id res chain seq x y z
N MET A 1 -31.02 0.23 -55.81
CA MET A 1 -29.84 -0.64 -56.07
C MET A 1 -29.87 -1.77 -55.05
N LYS A 2 -29.97 -3.04 -55.49
CA LYS A 2 -29.99 -4.20 -54.58
C LYS A 2 -28.57 -4.73 -54.44
N PHE A 3 -27.94 -4.53 -53.27
CA PHE A 3 -26.66 -5.16 -52.94
C PHE A 3 -26.92 -6.60 -52.50
N PHE A 4 -26.30 -7.58 -53.16
CA PHE A 4 -26.29 -8.97 -52.71
C PHE A 4 -24.93 -9.25 -52.05
N TYR A 5 -24.95 -9.56 -50.75
CA TYR A 5 -23.75 -9.94 -50.00
C TYR A 5 -23.54 -11.45 -50.13
N ILE A 6 -22.40 -11.85 -50.72
CA ILE A 6 -21.94 -13.24 -50.73
C ILE A 6 -20.97 -13.39 -49.55
N ILE A 7 -21.39 -14.08 -48.50
CA ILE A 7 -20.58 -14.28 -47.30
C ILE A 7 -20.05 -15.71 -47.28
N ASN A 8 -18.73 -15.86 -47.22
CA ASN A 8 -18.07 -17.16 -47.12
C ASN A 8 -18.21 -17.73 -45.70
N GLY A 9 -18.75 -18.94 -45.57
CA GLY A 9 -18.95 -19.60 -44.27
C GLY A 9 -17.68 -19.78 -43.44
N LYS A 10 -16.50 -19.86 -44.07
CA LYS A 10 -15.20 -19.85 -43.36
C LYS A 10 -14.95 -18.50 -42.69
N THR A 11 -15.22 -17.40 -43.39
CA THR A 11 -15.07 -16.04 -42.88
C THR A 11 -16.04 -15.79 -41.71
N ILE A 12 -17.28 -16.28 -41.79
CA ILE A 12 -18.25 -16.18 -40.68
C ILE A 12 -17.73 -16.90 -39.42
N LYS A 13 -17.21 -18.13 -39.57
CA LYS A 13 -16.66 -18.89 -38.44
C LYS A 13 -15.45 -18.19 -37.81
N THR A 14 -14.57 -17.61 -38.62
CA THR A 14 -13.44 -16.82 -38.11
C THR A 14 -13.91 -15.60 -37.33
N TRP A 15 -14.89 -14.84 -37.84
CA TRP A 15 -15.43 -13.68 -37.11
C TRP A 15 -16.12 -14.08 -35.80
N LEU A 16 -16.90 -15.17 -35.78
CA LEU A 16 -17.52 -15.67 -34.55
C LEU A 16 -16.47 -16.05 -33.50
N LEU A 17 -15.37 -16.68 -33.92
CA LEU A 17 -14.27 -17.03 -33.02
C LEU A 17 -13.58 -15.78 -32.48
N VAL A 18 -13.28 -14.79 -33.34
CA VAL A 18 -12.65 -13.53 -32.93
C VAL A 18 -13.53 -12.77 -31.95
N ILE A 19 -14.84 -12.68 -32.21
CA ILE A 19 -15.80 -12.01 -31.32
C ILE A 19 -15.88 -12.73 -29.97
N SER A 20 -15.89 -14.07 -29.95
CA SER A 20 -15.89 -14.85 -28.71
C SER A 20 -14.63 -14.60 -27.88
N ILE A 21 -13.45 -14.63 -28.49
CA ILE A 21 -12.19 -14.34 -27.80
C ILE A 21 -12.18 -12.89 -27.26
N ALA A 22 -12.63 -11.93 -28.06
CA ALA A 22 -12.71 -10.54 -27.65
C ALA A 22 -13.65 -10.37 -26.44
N PHE A 23 -14.81 -11.04 -26.46
CA PHE A 23 -15.76 -11.02 -25.35
C PHE A 23 -15.21 -11.64 -24.06
N VAL A 24 -14.55 -12.80 -24.16
CA VAL A 24 -13.91 -13.46 -23.01
C VAL A 24 -12.81 -12.57 -22.44
N THR A 25 -11.98 -11.99 -23.32
CA THR A 25 -10.90 -11.08 -22.91
C THR A 25 -11.45 -9.84 -22.20
N ALA A 26 -12.46 -9.20 -22.78
CA ALA A 26 -13.12 -8.05 -22.16
C ALA A 26 -13.75 -8.39 -20.80
N SER A 27 -14.36 -9.57 -20.67
CA SER A 27 -14.93 -10.04 -19.41
C SER A 27 -13.87 -10.27 -18.34
N ILE A 28 -12.73 -10.87 -18.70
CA ILE A 28 -11.59 -11.05 -17.77
C ILE A 28 -11.05 -9.69 -17.30
N LEU A 29 -10.84 -8.75 -18.22
CA LEU A 29 -10.36 -7.41 -17.89
C LEU A 29 -11.35 -6.67 -16.96
N TYR A 30 -12.66 -6.79 -17.22
CA TYR A 30 -13.69 -6.18 -16.40
C TYR A 30 -13.72 -6.76 -14.97
N ILE A 31 -13.60 -8.08 -14.82
CA ILE A 31 -13.54 -8.75 -13.51
C ILE A 31 -12.28 -8.32 -12.73
N GLN A 32 -11.12 -8.24 -13.40
CA GLN A 32 -9.88 -7.76 -12.77
C GLN A 32 -10.00 -6.32 -12.26
N GLN A 33 -10.69 -5.45 -13.00
CA GLN A 33 -10.93 -4.08 -12.58
C GLN A 33 -11.86 -4.00 -11.35
N LEU A 34 -12.90 -4.84 -11.28
CA LEU A 34 -13.78 -4.90 -10.10
C LEU A 34 -13.06 -5.43 -8.85
N ALA A 35 -12.13 -6.36 -9.02
CA ALA A 35 -11.36 -6.94 -7.93
C ALA A 35 -10.25 -6.00 -7.39
N SER A 36 -9.79 -5.04 -8.20
CA SER A 36 -8.68 -4.15 -7.84
C SER A 36 -9.18 -2.75 -7.44
N LYS A 37 -9.51 -2.58 -6.15
CA LYS A 37 -9.72 -1.23 -5.60
C LYS A 37 -8.37 -0.56 -5.39
N SER A 38 -8.08 0.46 -6.18
CA SER A 38 -6.90 1.31 -5.98
C SER A 38 -6.96 1.99 -4.60
N VAL A 39 -5.91 1.78 -3.80
CA VAL A 39 -5.72 2.43 -2.48
C VAL A 39 -5.61 3.97 -2.59
N PHE A 40 -5.37 4.48 -3.80
CA PHE A 40 -5.22 5.90 -4.09
C PHE A 40 -6.52 6.57 -4.58
N SER A 41 -7.58 5.80 -4.84
CA SER A 41 -8.75 6.27 -5.60
C SER A 41 -10.08 6.15 -4.83
N THR A 42 -10.04 6.16 -3.51
CA THR A 42 -11.22 6.18 -2.64
C THR A 42 -11.89 7.56 -2.64
N ASP A 43 -13.12 7.67 -3.15
CA ASP A 43 -13.94 8.89 -3.11
C ASP A 43 -15.25 8.60 -2.36
N PRO A 44 -15.64 9.35 -1.31
CA PRO A 44 -15.00 10.48 -0.65
C PRO A 44 -14.08 10.10 0.54
N GLY A 45 -13.46 8.91 0.48
CA GLY A 45 -12.71 8.34 1.60
C GLY A 45 -11.26 8.83 1.75
N PRO A 46 -10.57 8.42 2.84
CA PRO A 46 -9.14 8.62 2.97
C PRO A 46 -8.39 7.88 1.86
N LYS A 47 -7.37 8.54 1.29
CA LYS A 47 -6.51 8.02 0.22
C LYS A 47 -5.10 7.82 0.76
N ALA A 48 -4.40 6.79 0.27
CA ALA A 48 -2.98 6.65 0.57
C ALA A 48 -2.18 7.81 -0.05
N ILE A 49 -1.14 8.28 0.65
CA ILE A 49 -0.24 9.32 0.19
C ILE A 49 1.11 8.66 -0.12
N TYR A 50 1.53 8.71 -1.38
CA TYR A 50 2.85 8.20 -1.81
C TYR A 50 3.84 9.32 -2.15
N LYS A 51 3.32 10.49 -2.54
CA LYS A 51 4.08 11.73 -2.74
C LYS A 51 3.17 12.93 -2.58
N VAL A 52 3.75 14.08 -2.28
CA VAL A 52 3.07 15.38 -2.25
C VAL A 52 3.67 16.29 -3.32
N GLU A 53 2.93 17.34 -3.69
CA GLU A 53 3.47 18.38 -4.55
C GLU A 53 4.67 19.04 -3.84
N ASN A 54 5.83 18.98 -4.48
CA ASN A 54 7.09 19.38 -3.86
C ASN A 54 7.65 20.63 -4.54
N LYS A 55 7.25 21.80 -4.05
CA LYS A 55 7.73 23.10 -4.58
C LYS A 55 9.08 23.52 -4.00
N LYS A 56 9.53 22.87 -2.93
CA LYS A 56 10.68 23.28 -2.12
C LYS A 56 11.84 22.27 -2.12
N ASN A 57 11.80 21.26 -3.00
CA ASN A 57 12.76 20.15 -3.04
C ASN A 57 12.93 19.45 -1.68
N GLU A 58 11.85 19.31 -0.92
CA GLU A 58 11.81 18.65 0.38
C GLU A 58 11.71 17.13 0.21
N LEU A 59 12.29 16.38 1.14
CA LEU A 59 12.26 14.91 1.17
C LEU A 59 11.84 14.43 2.55
N ALA A 60 11.00 13.40 2.60
CA ALA A 60 10.62 12.72 3.83
C ALA A 60 11.29 11.35 3.89
N LEU A 61 12.15 11.14 4.89
CA LEU A 61 12.71 9.82 5.17
C LEU A 61 11.78 9.06 6.11
N THR A 62 11.42 7.85 5.71
CA THR A 62 10.57 6.96 6.49
C THR A 62 11.26 5.62 6.72
N PHE A 63 11.03 5.02 7.88
CA PHE A 63 11.64 3.74 8.27
C PHE A 63 10.59 2.83 8.90
N ASP A 64 10.48 1.61 8.40
CA ASP A 64 9.56 0.60 8.93
C ASP A 64 10.33 -0.37 9.83
N ILE A 65 9.86 -0.54 11.08
CA ILE A 65 10.48 -1.45 12.04
C ILE A 65 9.44 -2.45 12.58
N SER A 66 9.53 -3.68 12.09
CA SER A 66 8.70 -4.80 12.55
C SER A 66 9.43 -5.74 13.53
N TRP A 67 10.76 -5.82 13.45
CA TRP A 67 11.59 -6.74 14.25
C TRP A 67 13.07 -6.29 14.27
N GLY A 68 13.90 -7.00 15.04
CA GLY A 68 15.35 -6.80 15.10
C GLY A 68 15.81 -5.77 16.14
N GLU A 69 17.10 -5.82 16.47
CA GLU A 69 17.69 -5.03 17.57
C GLU A 69 18.97 -4.30 17.18
N THR A 70 19.61 -4.70 16.07
CA THR A 70 20.98 -4.31 15.74
C THR A 70 21.06 -3.02 14.93
N ASN A 71 20.10 -2.77 14.03
CA ASN A 71 20.22 -1.71 13.01
C ASN A 71 19.57 -0.38 13.41
N ALA A 72 18.52 -0.40 14.24
CA ALA A 72 17.78 0.80 14.60
C ALA A 72 18.69 1.85 15.28
N ILE A 73 19.54 1.43 16.22
CA ILE A 73 20.42 2.34 16.96
C ILE A 73 21.48 2.98 16.05
N PRO A 74 22.23 2.23 15.22
CA PRO A 74 23.15 2.82 14.25
C PRO A 74 22.48 3.85 13.33
N ILE A 75 21.29 3.55 12.79
CA ILE A 75 20.56 4.46 11.90
C ILE A 75 20.18 5.75 12.64
N LEU A 76 19.62 5.63 13.85
CA LEU A 76 19.24 6.78 14.69
C LEU A 76 20.46 7.65 15.03
N ASN A 77 21.60 7.05 15.32
CA ASN A 77 22.84 7.79 15.56
C ASN A 77 23.32 8.55 14.32
N VAL A 78 23.18 7.99 13.12
CA VAL A 78 23.52 8.67 11.86
C VAL A 78 22.58 9.84 11.59
N LEU A 79 21.27 9.66 11.79
CA LEU A 79 20.29 10.74 11.63
C LEU A 79 20.59 11.89 12.59
N LYS A 80 20.86 11.57 13.87
CA LYS A 80 21.26 12.54 14.89
C LYS A 80 22.54 13.29 14.51
N LYS A 81 23.55 12.59 14.01
CA LYS A 81 24.82 13.19 13.56
C LYS A 81 24.60 14.24 12.47
N HIS A 82 23.63 14.04 11.58
CA HIS A 82 23.33 14.97 10.48
C HIS A 82 22.20 15.96 10.81
N GLY A 83 21.65 15.92 12.03
CA GLY A 83 20.52 16.78 12.41
C GLY A 83 19.22 16.52 11.63
N VAL A 84 19.08 15.33 11.03
CA VAL A 84 17.93 14.99 10.18
C VAL A 84 16.82 14.38 11.01
N LYS A 85 15.58 14.83 10.79
CA LYS A 85 14.37 14.22 11.34
C LYS A 85 13.75 13.28 10.31
N ALA A 86 13.07 12.25 10.80
CA ALA A 86 12.48 11.19 9.99
C ALA A 86 11.24 10.64 10.70
N THR A 87 10.42 9.91 9.96
CA THR A 87 9.23 9.22 10.49
C THR A 87 9.51 7.73 10.61
N PHE A 88 9.27 7.14 11.78
CA PHE A 88 9.44 5.72 12.04
C PHE A 88 8.08 5.05 12.17
N PHE A 89 7.73 4.19 11.23
CA PHE A 89 6.56 3.33 11.31
C PHE A 89 6.91 2.09 12.11
N LEU A 90 6.28 1.91 13.27
CA LEU A 90 6.62 0.84 14.21
C LEU A 90 5.50 -0.20 14.26
N SER A 91 5.88 -1.48 14.29
CA SER A 91 5.00 -2.50 14.87
C SER A 91 4.89 -2.22 16.37
N ALA A 92 3.68 -2.11 16.89
CA ALA A 92 3.48 -1.87 18.32
C ALA A 92 4.03 -3.01 19.18
N SER A 93 3.97 -4.26 18.69
CA SER A 93 4.59 -5.39 19.40
C SER A 93 6.10 -5.26 19.54
N TRP A 94 6.78 -4.68 18.54
CA TRP A 94 8.21 -4.39 18.62
C TRP A 94 8.49 -3.21 19.56
N ALA A 95 7.68 -2.15 19.48
CA ALA A 95 7.81 -0.97 20.30
C ALA A 95 7.65 -1.29 21.80
N GLU A 96 6.71 -2.16 22.15
CA GLU A 96 6.46 -2.63 23.53
C GLU A 96 7.67 -3.35 24.13
N ARG A 97 8.39 -4.13 23.31
CA ARG A 97 9.62 -4.81 23.73
C ARG A 97 10.84 -3.88 23.80
N HIS A 98 10.80 -2.73 23.11
CA HIS A 98 11.93 -1.79 23.01
C HIS A 98 11.59 -0.37 23.49
N PRO A 99 10.94 -0.20 24.66
CA PRO A 99 10.40 1.09 25.09
C PRO A 99 11.51 2.13 25.31
N ARG A 100 12.72 1.67 25.69
CA ARG A 100 13.87 2.56 25.87
C ARG A 100 14.35 3.16 24.54
N ILE A 101 14.40 2.37 23.46
CA ILE A 101 14.80 2.86 22.14
C ILE A 101 13.75 3.87 21.64
N VAL A 102 12.47 3.48 21.69
CA VAL A 102 11.37 4.35 21.25
C VAL A 102 11.39 5.69 21.98
N LYS A 103 11.44 5.67 23.33
CA LYS A 103 11.45 6.91 24.11
C LYS A 103 12.75 7.71 23.91
N LYS A 104 13.91 7.10 24.10
CA LYS A 104 15.19 7.82 24.18
C LYS A 104 15.85 8.14 22.85
N LYS A 105 15.54 7.41 21.79
CA LYS A 105 16.21 7.55 20.49
C LYS A 105 15.28 7.97 19.38
N ILE A 106 13.97 7.73 19.49
CA ILE A 106 13.00 8.17 18.48
C ILE A 106 12.33 9.47 18.96
N VAL A 107 11.62 9.41 20.09
CA VAL A 107 10.85 10.56 20.62
C VAL A 107 11.76 11.68 21.12
N ASP A 108 12.69 11.40 22.04
CA ASP A 108 13.57 12.42 22.63
C ASP A 108 14.49 13.08 21.58
N ASP A 109 14.87 12.34 20.51
CA ASP A 109 15.63 12.88 19.38
C ASP A 109 14.73 13.57 18.33
N GLY A 110 13.42 13.70 18.56
CA GLY A 110 12.49 14.52 17.78
C GLY A 110 12.01 13.91 16.46
N HIS A 111 12.06 12.58 16.33
CA HIS A 111 11.50 11.85 15.19
C HIS A 111 9.99 11.65 15.34
N GLU A 112 9.28 11.53 14.23
CA GLU A 112 7.84 11.21 14.22
C GLU A 112 7.64 9.69 14.32
N ILE A 113 6.55 9.24 14.96
CA ILE A 113 6.16 7.83 15.01
C ILE A 113 4.87 7.62 14.23
N GLY A 114 4.91 6.72 13.26
CA GLY A 114 3.75 6.13 12.61
C GLY A 114 3.47 4.72 13.12
N SER A 115 2.27 4.20 12.87
CA SER A 115 1.85 2.85 13.26
C SER A 115 1.84 1.90 12.06
N MET A 116 2.31 0.67 12.27
CA MET A 116 2.12 -0.47 11.35
C MET A 116 1.16 -1.51 11.91
N GLY A 117 0.28 -1.12 12.84
CA GLY A 117 -0.52 -2.08 13.61
C GLY A 117 0.27 -2.78 14.71
N TYR A 118 -0.35 -3.78 15.33
CA TYR A 118 0.25 -4.54 16.43
C TYR A 118 0.84 -5.85 15.90
N GLU A 119 0.00 -6.70 15.30
CA GLU A 119 0.40 -7.97 14.71
C GLU A 119 0.97 -7.79 13.30
N TYR A 120 2.02 -8.55 12.96
CA TYR A 120 2.52 -8.61 11.59
C TYR A 120 1.64 -9.54 10.74
N LYS A 121 0.47 -9.03 10.32
CA LYS A 121 -0.49 -9.75 9.47
C LYS A 121 -0.87 -8.93 8.25
N ASN A 122 -1.08 -9.61 7.13
CA ASN A 122 -1.56 -8.97 5.92
C ASN A 122 -3.02 -8.51 6.10
N TYR A 123 -3.24 -7.20 6.17
CA TYR A 123 -4.59 -6.63 6.34
C TYR A 123 -5.54 -6.92 5.17
N THR A 124 -5.05 -7.29 3.98
CA THR A 124 -5.93 -7.67 2.86
C THR A 124 -6.65 -9.00 3.09
N GLU A 125 -6.15 -9.83 4.02
CA GLU A 125 -6.70 -11.13 4.38
C GLU A 125 -7.55 -11.08 5.65
N LEU A 126 -7.63 -9.90 6.30
CA LEU A 126 -8.35 -9.72 7.55
C LEU A 126 -9.72 -9.08 7.33
N GLU A 127 -10.70 -9.55 8.10
CA GLU A 127 -11.97 -8.85 8.22
C GLU A 127 -11.78 -7.47 8.85
N ARG A 128 -12.57 -6.50 8.40
CA ARG A 128 -12.54 -5.11 8.89
C ARG A 128 -12.52 -5.00 10.42
N GLY A 129 -13.33 -5.80 11.12
CA GLY A 129 -13.39 -5.78 12.59
C GLY A 129 -12.07 -6.20 13.26
N LYS A 130 -11.30 -7.11 12.65
CA LYS A 130 -9.97 -7.50 13.13
C LYS A 130 -8.95 -6.40 12.90
N ILE A 131 -8.98 -5.75 11.74
CA ILE A 131 -8.11 -4.60 11.41
C ILE A 131 -8.33 -3.47 12.43
N VAL A 132 -9.59 -3.09 12.69
CA VAL A 132 -9.90 -2.02 13.65
C VAL A 132 -9.41 -2.36 15.05
N ARG A 133 -9.54 -3.61 15.49
CA ARG A 133 -9.05 -4.06 16.81
C ARG A 133 -7.53 -4.02 16.90
N ASP A 134 -6.83 -4.47 15.87
CA ASP A 134 -5.36 -4.46 15.82
C ASP A 134 -4.82 -3.02 15.88
N LEU A 135 -5.38 -2.12 15.06
CA LEU A 135 -5.02 -0.70 15.08
C LEU A 135 -5.34 -0.02 16.42
N ALA A 136 -6.47 -0.36 17.05
CA ALA A 136 -6.84 0.17 18.36
C ALA A 136 -5.92 -0.37 19.47
N HIS A 137 -5.45 -1.61 19.36
CA HIS A 137 -4.50 -2.19 20.30
C HIS A 137 -3.13 -1.52 20.18
N ALA A 138 -2.67 -1.28 18.95
CA ALA A 138 -1.40 -0.64 18.65
C ALA A 138 -1.27 0.81 19.15
N LYS A 139 -2.39 1.49 19.39
CA LYS A 139 -2.43 2.89 19.86
C LYS A 139 -2.26 3.01 21.39
N LYS A 140 -2.41 1.92 22.13
CA LYS A 140 -2.26 1.91 23.60
C LYS A 140 -0.79 1.96 23.99
#